data_AF-A0A1J5G3K4-F1
#
_entry.id   AF-A0A1J5G3K4-F1
#
_cell.length_a   1.000
_cell.length_b   1.000
_cell.length_c   1.000
_cell.angle_alpha   90.00
_cell.angle_beta   90.00
_cell.angle_gamma   90.00
#
_symmetry.space_group_name_H-M   'P 1'
#
loop_
_entity.id
_entity.type
_entity.pdbx_description
1 polymer ?
#
loop_
_entity_poly.entity_id
_entity_poly.type
_entity_poly.pdbx_seq_one_letter_code
_entity_poly.pdbx_strand_id
1 'polypeptide(L)'
;MLAINGEKDLQVPPKENLSAIKEALQTGDNENFTIKELPGLNHLFQTAQTGVPAEYAKIEETISPIALKIISDWILQQAKDK
;
A
#
# COMPACT_ATOMS: atom_id res chain seq x y z
N MET A 1 -6.50 -4.40 10.46
CA MET A 1 -6.64 -3.84 9.08
C MET A 1 -5.26 -3.65 8.45
N LEU A 2 -5.13 -3.83 7.13
CA LEU A 2 -3.92 -3.45 6.38
C LEU A 2 -4.21 -2.22 5.51
N ALA A 3 -3.42 -1.17 5.65
CA ALA A 3 -3.42 -0.02 4.74
C ALA A 3 -2.04 0.13 4.10
N ILE A 4 -2.01 0.22 2.77
CA ILE A 4 -0.79 0.34 1.98
C ILE A 4 -0.95 1.38 0.87
N ASN A 5 0.14 2.10 0.57
CA ASN A 5 0.27 2.97 -0.60
C ASN A 5 1.63 2.74 -1.25
N GLY A 6 1.74 2.99 -2.56
CA GLY A 6 3.04 3.09 -3.22
C GLY A 6 3.74 4.41 -2.88
N GLU A 7 5.06 4.39 -2.67
CA GLU A 7 5.88 5.59 -2.44
C GLU A 7 5.71 6.64 -3.54
N LYS A 8 5.53 6.18 -4.79
CA LYS A 8 5.37 7.03 -5.99
C LYS A 8 3.91 7.24 -6.35
N ASP A 9 3.00 7.07 -5.40
CA ASP A 9 1.59 7.39 -5.61
C ASP A 9 1.41 8.92 -5.68
N LEU A 10 1.18 9.42 -6.89
CA LEU A 10 0.92 10.85 -7.14
C LEU A 10 -0.58 11.19 -7.15
N GLN A 11 -1.46 10.17 -7.14
CA GLN A 11 -2.91 10.38 -7.13
C GLN A 11 -3.45 10.46 -5.71
N VAL A 12 -2.88 9.62 -4.82
CA VAL A 12 -3.17 9.58 -3.39
C VAL A 12 -1.84 9.58 -2.64
N PRO A 13 -1.27 10.75 -2.34
CA PRO A 13 0.05 10.88 -1.72
C PRO A 13 0.18 10.01 -0.45
N PRO A 14 1.22 9.16 -0.37
CA PRO A 14 1.29 8.11 0.64
C PRO A 14 1.42 8.67 2.06
N LYS A 15 2.21 9.74 2.22
CA LYS A 15 2.48 10.33 3.53
C LYS A 15 1.19 10.86 4.18
N GLU A 16 0.44 11.67 3.45
CA GLU A 16 -0.81 12.25 3.91
C GLU A 16 -1.87 11.17 4.13
N ASN A 17 -2.03 10.25 3.17
CA ASN A 17 -3.06 9.23 3.23
C ASN A 17 -2.83 8.22 4.37
N LEU A 18 -1.62 7.67 4.46
CA LEU A 18 -1.29 6.69 5.49
C LEU A 18 -1.27 7.32 6.89
N SER A 19 -0.86 8.58 7.02
CA SER A 19 -0.92 9.31 8.30
C SER A 19 -2.36 9.52 8.75
N ALA A 20 -3.24 9.97 7.86
CA ALA A 20 -4.65 10.19 8.18
C ALA A 20 -5.37 8.89 8.57
N ILE A 21 -5.12 7.80 7.84
CA ILE A 21 -5.66 6.47 8.17
C ILE A 21 -5.19 6.03 9.56
N LYS A 22 -3.89 6.18 9.86
CA LYS A 22 -3.32 5.82 11.15
C LYS A 22 -4.00 6.58 12.30
N GLU A 23 -4.14 7.90 12.17
CA GLU A 23 -4.78 8.74 13.18
C GLU A 23 -6.25 8.36 13.41
N ALA A 24 -6.99 8.08 12.34
CA ALA A 24 -8.39 7.66 12.43
C ALA A 24 -8.54 6.30 13.15
N LEU A 25 -7.67 5.34 12.87
CA LEU A 25 -7.68 4.03 13.55
C LEU A 25 -7.35 4.17 15.04
N GLN A 26 -6.37 5.00 15.38
CA GLN A 26 -5.99 5.26 16.76
C GLN A 26 -7.12 5.97 17.52
N THR A 27 -7.79 6.92 16.89
CA THR A 27 -8.95 7.63 17.47
C THR A 27 -10.15 6.68 17.66
N GLY A 28 -10.28 5.66 16.81
CA GLY A 28 -11.31 4.64 16.89
C GLY A 28 -10.97 3.46 17.81
N ASP A 29 -9.93 3.56 18.65
CA ASP A 29 -9.43 2.51 19.56
C ASP A 29 -9.16 1.16 18.84
N ASN A 30 -8.81 1.21 17.55
CA ASN A 30 -8.38 0.01 16.82
C ASN A 30 -6.86 -0.13 16.93
N GLU A 31 -6.41 -1.06 17.76
CA GLU A 31 -4.98 -1.33 17.94
C GLU A 31 -4.43 -2.38 16.97
N ASN A 32 -5.30 -3.16 16.32
CA ASN A 32 -4.89 -4.21 15.38
C ASN A 32 -4.89 -3.72 13.94
N PHE A 33 -3.82 -2.99 13.58
CA PHE A 33 -3.61 -2.55 12.21
C PHE A 33 -2.15 -2.55 11.78
N THR A 34 -1.95 -2.53 10.48
CA THR A 34 -0.65 -2.43 9.82
C THR A 34 -0.73 -1.33 8.76
N ILE A 35 0.19 -0.38 8.83
CA ILE A 35 0.36 0.70 7.84
C ILE A 35 1.70 0.46 7.14
N LYS A 36 1.74 0.41 5.80
CA LYS A 36 3.01 0.33 5.06
C LYS A 36 3.01 1.19 3.80
N GLU A 37 4.04 2.01 3.67
CA GLU A 37 4.43 2.56 2.38
C GLU A 37 5.30 1.54 1.62
N LEU A 38 5.06 1.40 0.32
CA LEU A 38 5.74 0.43 -0.53
C LEU A 38 6.72 1.15 -1.47
N PRO A 39 8.05 1.05 -1.23
CA PRO A 39 9.04 1.77 -2.01
C PRO A 39 8.99 1.46 -3.50
N GLY A 40 9.17 2.48 -4.33
CA GLY A 40 9.24 2.37 -5.78
C GLY A 40 7.91 2.05 -6.50
N LEU A 41 6.81 1.86 -5.78
CA LEU A 41 5.52 1.53 -6.39
C LEU A 41 4.68 2.77 -6.68
N ASN A 42 3.96 2.78 -7.81
CA ASN A 42 2.99 3.82 -8.15
C ASN A 42 1.62 3.55 -7.50
N HIS A 43 0.63 4.38 -7.88
CA HIS A 43 -0.76 4.27 -7.43
C HIS A 43 -1.41 2.89 -7.67
N LEU A 44 -1.05 2.22 -8.76
CA LEU A 44 -1.58 0.90 -9.12
C LEU A 44 -0.76 -0.25 -8.51
N PHE A 45 0.18 0.06 -7.61
CA PHE A 45 1.16 -0.87 -7.07
C PHE A 45 2.07 -1.53 -8.10
N GLN A 46 2.32 -0.85 -9.23
CA GLN A 46 3.33 -1.28 -10.20
C GLN A 46 4.68 -0.65 -9.86
N THR A 47 5.76 -1.36 -10.12
CA THR A 47 7.13 -0.85 -10.02
C THR A 47 7.32 0.24 -11.05
N ALA A 48 7.56 1.47 -10.59
CA ALA A 48 7.54 2.66 -11.44
C ALA A 48 8.80 3.51 -11.28
N GLN A 49 9.12 4.30 -12.32
CA GLN A 49 10.25 5.22 -12.25
C GLN A 49 9.81 6.57 -11.68
N THR A 50 8.70 7.14 -12.15
CA THR A 50 8.24 8.46 -11.68
C THR A 50 6.87 8.45 -11.00
N GLY A 51 6.06 7.42 -11.23
CA GLY A 51 4.70 7.34 -10.68
C GLY A 51 3.61 8.02 -11.52
N VAL A 52 3.97 8.72 -12.59
CA VAL A 52 3.02 9.42 -13.47
C VAL A 52 2.11 8.45 -14.24
N PRO A 53 0.83 8.78 -14.45
CA PRO A 53 -0.10 7.92 -15.19
C PRO A 53 0.32 7.52 -16.61
N ALA A 54 1.14 8.35 -17.26
CA ALA A 54 1.66 8.05 -18.60
C ALA A 54 2.59 6.82 -18.65
N GLU A 55 3.10 6.36 -17.50
CA GLU A 55 3.89 5.12 -17.41
C GLU A 55 3.02 3.86 -17.33
N TYR A 56 1.76 3.95 -16.88
CA TYR A 56 0.98 2.76 -16.48
C TYR A 56 0.84 1.74 -17.60
N ALA A 57 0.49 2.20 -18.81
CA ALA A 57 0.32 1.35 -19.99
C ALA A 57 1.65 0.85 -20.59
N LYS A 58 2.78 1.43 -20.17
CA LYS A 58 4.12 1.02 -20.61
C LYS A 58 4.75 0.00 -19.67
N ILE A 59 4.25 -0.09 -18.43
CA ILE A 59 4.67 -1.07 -17.45
C ILE A 59 3.86 -2.35 -17.69
N GLU A 60 4.54 -3.44 -18.02
CA GLU A 60 3.91 -4.75 -18.26
C GLU A 60 3.34 -5.35 -16.97
N GLU A 61 4.00 -5.09 -15.84
CA GLU A 61 3.57 -5.55 -14.52
C GLU A 61 2.15 -5.03 -14.18
N THR A 62 1.22 -5.92 -13.86
CA THR A 62 -0.13 -5.53 -13.43
C THR A 62 -0.14 -5.03 -11.98
N ILE A 63 0.45 -5.81 -11.07
CA ILE A 63 0.67 -5.47 -9.65
C ILE A 63 2.01 -6.08 -9.24
N SER A 64 2.81 -5.35 -8.48
CA SER A 64 4.09 -5.82 -7.97
C SER A 64 3.96 -7.12 -7.18
N PRO A 65 4.78 -8.15 -7.47
CA PRO A 65 4.88 -9.34 -6.64
C PRO A 65 5.19 -9.03 -5.16
N ILE A 66 5.90 -7.93 -4.90
CA ILE A 66 6.19 -7.47 -3.53
C ILE A 66 4.90 -7.03 -2.82
N ALA A 67 4.05 -6.26 -3.50
CA ALA A 67 2.75 -5.86 -2.96
C ALA A 67 1.85 -7.09 -2.70
N LEU A 68 1.78 -8.01 -3.67
CA LEU A 68 1.01 -9.25 -3.52
C LEU A 68 1.51 -10.08 -2.33
N LYS A 69 2.82 -10.20 -2.16
CA LYS A 69 3.42 -10.92 -1.03
C LYS A 69 3.06 -10.28 0.31
N ILE A 70 3.11 -8.95 0.41
CA ILE A 70 2.75 -8.24 1.65
C ILE A 70 1.28 -8.47 2.01
N ILE A 71 0.39 -8.42 1.01
CA ILE A 71 -1.03 -8.70 1.19
C ILE A 71 -1.23 -10.14 1.64
N SER A 72 -0.62 -11.12 0.96
CA SER A 72 -0.78 -12.53 1.30
C SER A 72 -0.21 -12.87 2.68
N ASP A 73 0.96 -12.34 3.02
CA ASP A 73 1.59 -12.55 4.32
C ASP A 73 0.72 -11.99 5.44
N TRP A 74 0.15 -10.79 5.24
CA TRP A 74 -0.77 -10.19 6.20
C TRP A 74 -2.03 -11.04 6.38
N ILE A 75 -2.66 -11.49 5.29
CA ILE A 75 -3.85 -12.35 5.35
C ILE A 75 -3.54 -13.65 6.11
N LEU A 76 -2.42 -14.31 5.80
CA LEU A 76 -2.00 -15.55 6.46
C LEU A 76 -1.71 -15.35 7.95
N GLN A 77 -1.13 -14.21 8.33
CA GLN A 77 -0.92 -13.85 9.74
C GLN A 77 -2.28 -13.71 10.46
N GLN A 78 -3.21 -12.94 9.90
CA GLN A 78 -4.53 -12.76 10.50
C GLN A 78 -5.35 -14.06 10.58
N ALA A 79 -5.13 -14.99 9.66
CA ALA A 79 -5.80 -16.29 9.67
C ALA A 79 -5.25 -17.25 10.73
N LYS A 80 -3.96 -17.12 11.10
CA LYS A 80 -3.32 -17.91 12.16
C LYS A 80 -3.61 -17.40 13.56
N ASP A 81 -3.84 -16.09 13.69
CA ASP A 81 -4.12 -15.44 14.98
C ASP A 81 -5.60 -15.56 15.40
N LYS A 82 -6.40 -16.35 14.68
CA LYS A 82 -7.77 -16.77 15.06
C LYS A 82 -7.75 -18.12 15.74
#